data_AF-A0A0R2H8V9-F1
#
_entry.id   AF-A0A0R2H8V9-F1
#
_cell.length_a   1.000
_cell.length_b   1.000
_cell.length_c   1.000
_cell.angle_alpha   90.00
_cell.angle_beta   90.00
_cell.angle_gamma   90.00
#
_symmetry.space_group_name_H-M   'P 1'
#
loop_
_entity.id
_entity.type
_entity.pdbx_description
1 polymer ?
#
loop_
_entity_poly.entity_id
_entity_poly.type
_entity_poly.pdbx_seq_one_letter_code
_entity_poly.pdbx_strand_id
1 'polypeptide(L)'
;MVLSGLVWFGGQASAHELSQSGVLDDMKVANTQLAQGQQTTVSVQFSSKMHQRIQPGDTITLAMPAELKGLGERDGAPRRVKLGDLGEVAIYADRTVVTFNETVSDMRRVRGSFNFGIETKRTRQREDVPIVTNFGTTLAPVEMTVRGEQTSGNQGARQLPFSIRLVTSLVPLIKCAGF
;
A
#
# COMPACT_ATOMS: atom_id res chain seq x y z
N MET A 1 -28.80 -44.24 -33.41
CA MET A 1 -27.55 -43.60 -33.86
C MET A 1 -27.44 -42.29 -33.09
N VAL A 2 -26.61 -42.24 -32.06
CA VAL A 2 -26.49 -41.10 -31.15
C VAL A 2 -25.50 -40.12 -31.78
N LEU A 3 -25.97 -38.93 -32.20
CA LEU A 3 -25.08 -37.88 -32.67
C LEU A 3 -24.62 -37.05 -31.46
N SER A 4 -23.39 -37.29 -31.03
CA SER A 4 -22.55 -36.41 -30.22
C SER A 4 -22.64 -34.97 -30.77
N GLY A 5 -22.85 -33.90 -30.00
CA GLY A 5 -22.13 -33.53 -28.79
C GLY A 5 -21.05 -32.51 -29.16
N LEU A 6 -21.37 -31.22 -29.08
CA LEU A 6 -20.36 -30.16 -28.97
C LEU A 6 -20.90 -29.05 -28.05
N VAL A 7 -20.70 -29.24 -26.75
CA VAL A 7 -20.90 -28.18 -25.76
C VAL A 7 -19.63 -27.35 -25.77
N TRP A 8 -19.73 -26.07 -26.16
CA TRP A 8 -18.61 -25.13 -26.03
C TRP A 8 -18.35 -24.91 -24.54
N PHE A 9 -17.25 -25.46 -24.03
CA PHE A 9 -16.67 -24.99 -22.78
C PHE A 9 -16.01 -23.64 -23.10
N GLY A 10 -16.79 -22.56 -23.04
CA GLY A 10 -16.22 -21.25 -22.80
C GLY A 10 -15.45 -21.35 -21.50
N GLY A 11 -14.12 -21.37 -21.59
CA GLY A 11 -13.25 -21.45 -20.43
C GLY A 11 -13.59 -20.28 -19.53
N GLN A 12 -14.30 -20.55 -18.45
CA GLN A 12 -14.50 -19.62 -17.37
C GLN A 12 -13.12 -19.45 -16.75
N ALA A 13 -12.34 -18.48 -17.25
CA ALA A 13 -11.10 -18.08 -16.61
C ALA A 13 -11.46 -17.77 -15.15
N SER A 14 -10.99 -18.60 -14.24
CA SER A 14 -11.21 -18.38 -12.82
C SER A 14 -10.42 -17.12 -12.47
N ALA A 15 -11.12 -16.01 -12.28
CA ALA A 15 -10.52 -14.77 -11.80
C ALA A 15 -10.00 -15.00 -10.38
N HIS A 16 -8.69 -14.86 -10.19
CA HIS A 16 -8.06 -15.00 -8.87
C HIS A 16 -7.70 -13.63 -8.30
N GLU A 17 -7.76 -13.53 -6.97
CA GLU A 17 -7.20 -12.39 -6.23
C GLU A 17 -5.72 -12.68 -5.92
N LEU A 18 -4.84 -11.79 -6.36
CA LEU A 18 -3.39 -11.99 -6.39
C LEU A 18 -2.63 -11.16 -5.35
N SER A 19 -3.28 -10.28 -4.59
CA SER A 19 -2.65 -9.46 -3.53
C SER A 19 -1.91 -10.27 -2.46
N GLN A 20 -2.36 -11.51 -2.22
CA GLN A 20 -1.77 -12.45 -1.27
C GLN A 20 -0.79 -13.44 -1.93
N SER A 21 -0.52 -13.27 -3.21
CA SER A 21 0.41 -14.13 -3.96
C SER A 21 1.82 -13.52 -4.00
N GLY A 22 2.73 -14.17 -4.73
CA GLY A 22 4.08 -13.65 -4.98
C GLY A 22 4.20 -12.69 -6.16
N VAL A 23 3.11 -12.26 -6.82
CA VAL A 23 3.20 -11.43 -8.04
C VAL A 23 3.59 -9.98 -7.76
N LEU A 24 3.36 -9.49 -6.54
CA LEU A 24 3.77 -8.16 -6.13
C LEU A 24 5.27 -8.14 -5.81
N ASP A 25 6.00 -7.20 -6.41
CA ASP A 25 7.46 -7.10 -6.30
C ASP A 25 7.91 -6.10 -5.25
N ASP A 26 7.31 -4.91 -5.26
CA ASP A 26 7.75 -3.77 -4.47
C ASP A 26 6.59 -2.80 -4.27
N MET A 27 6.60 -2.09 -3.14
CA MET A 27 5.64 -1.03 -2.84
C MET A 27 6.35 0.11 -2.13
N LYS A 28 6.09 1.33 -2.60
CA LYS A 28 6.68 2.56 -2.06
C LYS A 28 5.63 3.63 -1.88
N VAL A 29 5.81 4.43 -0.83
CA VAL A 29 5.01 5.63 -0.57
C VAL A 29 5.93 6.84 -0.68
N ALA A 30 5.58 7.80 -1.54
CA ALA A 30 6.45 8.91 -1.90
C ALA A 30 6.81 9.82 -0.70
N ASN A 31 5.85 10.05 0.19
CA ASN A 31 6.06 10.75 1.46
C ASN A 31 5.36 10.00 2.59
N THR A 32 6.12 9.65 3.62
CA THR A 32 5.66 8.91 4.80
C THR A 32 5.35 9.81 5.99
N GLN A 33 5.68 11.11 5.93
CA GLN A 33 5.40 12.10 6.96
C GLN A 33 4.34 13.08 6.45
N LEU A 34 3.09 12.87 6.85
CA LEU A 34 1.92 13.52 6.27
C LEU A 34 1.20 14.39 7.30
N ALA A 35 0.76 15.58 6.92
CA ALA A 35 -0.24 16.31 7.71
C ALA A 35 -1.64 15.69 7.48
N GLN A 36 -2.61 16.01 8.35
CA GLN A 36 -4.01 15.62 8.14
C GLN A 36 -4.62 16.29 6.89
N GLY A 37 -5.29 15.50 6.05
CA GLY A 37 -5.78 15.93 4.74
C GLY A 37 -4.72 16.07 3.66
N GLN A 38 -3.47 15.67 3.92
CA GLN A 38 -2.41 15.69 2.92
C GLN A 38 -2.51 14.47 2.01
N GLN A 39 -2.24 14.70 0.72
CA GLN A 39 -2.17 13.65 -0.29
C GLN A 39 -0.74 13.17 -0.50
N THR A 40 -0.59 11.89 -0.84
CA THR A 40 0.66 11.27 -1.26
C THR A 40 0.40 10.19 -2.30
N THR A 41 1.46 9.71 -2.94
CA THR A 41 1.38 8.69 -3.99
C THR A 41 1.93 7.36 -3.48
N VAL A 42 1.20 6.28 -3.75
CA VAL A 42 1.68 4.91 -3.60
C VAL A 42 2.06 4.38 -4.98
N SER A 43 3.22 3.74 -5.07
CA SER A 43 3.75 3.09 -6.27
C SER A 43 3.92 1.60 -6.01
N VAL A 44 3.36 0.78 -6.88
CA VAL A 44 3.39 -0.68 -6.76
C VAL A 44 3.97 -1.29 -8.04
N GLN A 45 4.88 -2.24 -7.87
CA GLN A 45 5.45 -3.03 -8.96
C GLN A 45 4.94 -4.46 -8.88
N PHE A 46 4.71 -5.07 -10.05
CA PHE A 46 4.26 -6.45 -10.14
C PHE A 46 4.87 -7.17 -11.34
N SER A 47 4.99 -8.49 -11.24
CA SER A 47 5.42 -9.37 -12.31
C SER A 47 4.87 -10.79 -12.17
N SER A 48 4.56 -11.41 -13.30
CA SER A 48 4.28 -12.85 -13.37
C SER A 48 5.49 -13.66 -12.88
N LYS A 49 5.22 -14.70 -12.09
CA LYS A 49 6.23 -15.65 -11.59
C LYS A 49 6.17 -16.94 -12.39
N MET A 50 7.23 -17.76 -12.32
CA MET A 50 7.30 -19.03 -13.05
C MET A 50 6.13 -19.97 -12.74
N HIS A 51 5.65 -19.97 -11.48
CA HIS A 51 4.54 -20.81 -11.02
C HIS A 51 3.24 -20.03 -10.78
N GLN A 52 3.22 -18.72 -11.03
CA GLN A 52 2.05 -17.87 -10.83
C GLN A 52 1.96 -16.86 -11.98
N ARG A 53 1.23 -17.24 -13.03
CA ARG A 53 0.97 -16.39 -14.18
C ARG A 53 -0.26 -15.53 -13.91
N ILE A 54 -0.19 -14.26 -14.31
CA ILE A 54 -1.35 -13.36 -14.36
C ILE A 54 -2.23 -13.73 -15.56
N GLN A 55 -3.52 -13.94 -15.33
CA GLN A 55 -4.52 -14.31 -16.33
C GLN A 55 -5.57 -13.20 -16.51
N PRO A 56 -6.29 -13.19 -17.66
CA PRO A 56 -7.41 -12.28 -17.84
C PRO A 56 -8.46 -12.48 -16.74
N GLY A 57 -8.95 -11.38 -16.18
CA GLY A 57 -9.89 -11.37 -15.07
C GLY A 57 -9.25 -11.45 -13.68
N ASP A 58 -7.96 -11.80 -13.56
CA ASP A 58 -7.27 -11.74 -12.28
C ASP A 58 -7.27 -10.31 -11.71
N THR A 59 -7.22 -10.23 -10.40
CA THR A 59 -7.28 -8.97 -9.66
C THR A 59 -6.17 -8.83 -8.65
N ILE A 60 -5.80 -7.58 -8.33
CA ILE A 60 -4.98 -7.24 -7.17
C ILE A 60 -5.74 -6.20 -6.37
N THR A 61 -6.11 -6.55 -5.14
CA THR A 61 -6.80 -5.65 -4.22
C THR A 61 -5.86 -5.16 -3.12
N LEU A 62 -5.79 -3.84 -2.96
CA LEU A 62 -5.04 -3.17 -1.90
C LEU A 62 -6.04 -2.51 -0.95
N ALA A 63 -6.07 -2.96 0.30
CA ALA A 63 -6.95 -2.43 1.33
C ALA A 63 -6.38 -1.12 1.91
N MET A 64 -7.22 -0.10 2.05
CA MET A 64 -6.82 1.15 2.69
C MET A 64 -6.90 1.01 4.22
N PRO A 65 -5.86 1.43 4.96
CA PRO A 65 -5.94 1.62 6.40
C PRO A 65 -7.04 2.62 6.79
N ALA A 66 -7.54 2.52 8.01
CA ALA A 66 -8.65 3.33 8.50
C ALA A 66 -8.33 4.84 8.52
N GLU A 67 -7.06 5.20 8.65
CA GLU A 67 -6.54 6.57 8.70
C GLU A 67 -6.42 7.20 7.30
N LEU A 68 -6.46 6.38 6.25
CA LEU A 68 -6.24 6.79 4.86
C LEU A 68 -7.53 6.61 4.05
N LYS A 69 -7.59 7.29 2.91
CA LYS A 69 -8.59 7.04 1.87
C LYS A 69 -7.95 7.13 0.49
N GLY A 70 -8.42 6.32 -0.44
CA GLY A 70 -8.05 6.46 -1.86
C GLY A 70 -8.68 7.71 -2.49
N LEU A 71 -8.02 8.27 -3.50
CA LEU A 71 -8.51 9.40 -4.28
C LEU A 71 -9.46 8.94 -5.40
N GLY A 72 -10.65 8.47 -5.00
CA GLY A 72 -11.77 8.13 -5.89
C GLY A 72 -12.55 9.36 -6.38
N GLU A 73 -13.69 9.13 -7.04
CA GLU A 73 -14.59 10.20 -7.48
C GLU A 73 -15.41 10.77 -6.31
N ARG A 74 -15.91 12.01 -6.47
CA ARG A 74 -16.61 12.73 -5.40
C ARG A 74 -17.97 12.13 -5.01
N ASP A 75 -18.60 11.40 -5.92
CA ASP A 75 -19.89 10.74 -5.76
C ASP A 75 -19.77 9.34 -5.12
N GLY A 76 -18.54 8.92 -4.75
CA GLY A 76 -18.26 7.60 -4.20
C GLY A 76 -18.01 6.53 -5.25
N ALA A 77 -18.11 6.87 -6.55
CA ALA A 77 -17.67 5.97 -7.61
C ALA A 77 -16.14 5.81 -7.57
N PRO A 78 -15.61 4.65 -8.02
CA PRO A 78 -14.17 4.50 -8.16
C PRO A 78 -13.65 5.41 -9.26
N ARG A 79 -12.50 6.04 -9.03
CA ARG A 79 -11.74 6.65 -10.10
C ARG A 79 -11.05 5.54 -10.89
N ARG A 80 -11.34 5.45 -12.18
CA ARG A 80 -10.78 4.41 -13.07
C ARG A 80 -9.64 4.97 -13.90
N VAL A 81 -8.54 4.24 -13.97
CA VAL A 81 -7.34 4.63 -14.71
C VAL A 81 -6.83 3.42 -15.48
N LYS A 82 -6.39 3.61 -16.73
CA LYS A 82 -5.84 2.51 -17.54
C LYS A 82 -4.50 2.04 -16.97
N LEU A 83 -4.31 0.73 -16.88
CA LEU A 83 -3.03 0.08 -16.59
C LEU A 83 -2.26 -0.17 -17.89
N GLY A 84 -1.99 0.90 -18.64
CA GLY A 84 -1.54 0.76 -20.03
C GLY A 84 -2.50 -0.13 -20.83
N ASP A 85 -1.95 -1.14 -21.49
CA ASP A 85 -2.73 -2.13 -22.26
C ASP A 85 -3.13 -3.37 -21.43
N LEU A 86 -2.62 -3.50 -20.20
CA LEU A 86 -2.74 -4.71 -19.38
C LEU A 86 -4.07 -4.81 -18.62
N GLY A 87 -4.81 -3.71 -18.49
CA GLY A 87 -6.05 -3.68 -17.73
C GLY A 87 -6.43 -2.30 -17.19
N GLU A 88 -7.06 -2.29 -16.02
CA GLU A 88 -7.59 -1.09 -15.36
C GLU A 88 -7.26 -1.09 -13.86
N VAL A 89 -7.12 0.11 -13.30
CA VAL A 89 -7.02 0.37 -11.86
C VAL A 89 -8.24 1.17 -11.43
N ALA A 90 -9.03 0.62 -10.51
CA ALA A 90 -10.18 1.26 -9.89
C ALA A 90 -9.84 1.67 -8.45
N ILE A 91 -9.85 2.97 -8.17
CA ILE A 91 -9.47 3.53 -6.87
C ILE A 91 -10.75 3.94 -6.12
N TYR A 92 -11.06 3.23 -5.04
CA TYR A 92 -12.15 3.52 -4.11
C TYR A 92 -11.61 4.24 -2.87
N ALA A 93 -12.50 4.73 -2.02
CA ALA A 93 -12.11 5.34 -0.75
C ALA A 93 -11.46 4.32 0.21
N ASP A 94 -11.92 3.07 0.22
CA ASP A 94 -11.52 2.00 1.14
C ASP A 94 -10.54 0.98 0.53
N ARG A 95 -10.35 0.99 -0.79
CA ARG A 95 -9.46 0.04 -1.49
C ARG A 95 -9.06 0.51 -2.88
N THR A 96 -8.02 -0.09 -3.42
CA THR A 96 -7.68 -0.01 -4.84
C THR A 96 -7.75 -1.41 -5.44
N VAL A 97 -8.41 -1.56 -6.59
CA VAL A 97 -8.54 -2.84 -7.29
C VAL A 97 -7.95 -2.71 -8.68
N VAL A 98 -6.98 -3.56 -8.99
CA VAL A 98 -6.45 -3.74 -10.35
C VAL A 98 -7.17 -4.92 -10.97
N THR A 99 -7.58 -4.82 -12.23
CA THR A 99 -8.17 -5.92 -13.00
C THR A 99 -7.43 -6.09 -14.32
N PHE A 100 -6.91 -7.28 -14.58
CA PHE A 100 -6.18 -7.59 -15.81
C PHE A 100 -7.14 -7.98 -16.93
N ASN A 101 -6.88 -7.51 -18.15
CA ASN A 101 -7.70 -7.78 -19.33
C ASN A 101 -7.10 -8.92 -20.18
N GLU A 102 -7.67 -9.16 -21.35
CA GLU A 102 -7.25 -10.23 -22.27
C GLU A 102 -5.80 -10.10 -22.74
N THR A 103 -5.24 -8.88 -22.82
CA THR A 103 -3.88 -8.64 -23.32
C THR A 103 -2.81 -9.45 -22.57
N VAL A 104 -3.05 -9.80 -21.30
CA VAL A 104 -2.09 -10.58 -20.50
C VAL A 104 -1.98 -12.05 -20.94
N SER A 105 -2.97 -12.60 -21.66
CA SER A 105 -2.92 -13.99 -22.17
C SER A 105 -1.83 -14.19 -23.21
N ASP A 106 -1.53 -13.15 -23.99
CA ASP A 106 -0.63 -13.21 -25.13
C ASP A 106 0.81 -12.93 -24.73
N MET A 107 1.02 -12.44 -23.50
CA MET A 107 2.32 -12.09 -22.97
C MET A 107 2.94 -13.25 -22.17
N ARG A 108 4.13 -13.68 -22.59
CA ARG A 108 4.90 -14.74 -21.89
C ARG A 108 5.37 -14.31 -20.49
N ARG A 109 5.62 -13.02 -20.27
CA ARG A 109 6.04 -12.45 -18.98
C ARG A 109 5.43 -11.06 -18.82
N VAL A 110 4.34 -11.00 -18.06
CA VAL A 110 3.70 -9.73 -17.70
C VAL A 110 4.52 -9.09 -16.59
N ARG A 111 4.83 -7.80 -16.75
CA ARG A 111 5.43 -6.95 -15.72
C ARG A 111 4.90 -5.55 -15.89
N GLY A 112 4.68 -4.86 -14.79
CA GLY A 112 4.24 -3.48 -14.83
C GLY A 112 4.37 -2.80 -13.48
N SER A 113 3.90 -1.56 -13.46
CA SER A 113 3.72 -0.78 -12.25
C SER A 113 2.46 0.06 -12.37
N PHE A 114 1.90 0.41 -11.22
CA PHE A 114 0.82 1.37 -11.15
C PHE A 114 1.01 2.28 -9.95
N ASN A 115 0.44 3.48 -10.08
CA ASN A 115 0.47 4.50 -9.06
C ASN A 115 -0.96 4.90 -8.72
N PHE A 116 -1.25 5.10 -7.45
CA PHE A 116 -2.51 5.68 -7.01
C PHE A 116 -2.27 6.70 -5.90
N GLY A 117 -3.13 7.71 -5.85
CA GLY A 117 -3.08 8.72 -4.81
C GLY A 117 -3.91 8.28 -3.60
N ILE A 118 -3.41 8.62 -2.42
CA ILE A 118 -4.10 8.48 -1.13
C ILE A 118 -4.12 9.81 -0.41
N GLU A 119 -5.08 9.99 0.48
CA GLU A 119 -5.20 11.15 1.37
C GLU A 119 -5.34 10.69 2.82
N THR A 120 -4.67 11.38 3.74
CA THR A 120 -4.90 11.20 5.17
C THR A 120 -6.25 11.78 5.58
N LYS A 121 -7.01 11.05 6.39
CA LYS A 121 -8.27 11.58 6.92
C LYS A 121 -7.98 12.70 7.92
N ARG A 122 -8.88 13.68 7.96
CA ARG A 122 -8.85 14.76 8.97
C ARG A 122 -9.60 14.29 10.21
N THR A 123 -8.87 13.97 11.26
CA THR A 123 -9.40 13.48 12.54
C THR A 123 -9.40 14.56 13.62
N ARG A 124 -8.71 15.69 13.40
CA ARG A 124 -8.45 16.77 14.37
C ARG A 124 -7.70 16.31 15.63
N GLN A 125 -7.06 15.15 15.56
CA GLN A 125 -6.20 14.67 16.64
C GLN A 125 -4.95 15.54 16.73
N ARG A 126 -4.46 15.78 17.96
CA ARG A 126 -3.27 16.60 18.21
C ARG A 126 -1.97 15.79 18.28
N GLU A 127 -2.11 14.49 18.49
CA GLU A 127 -0.99 13.55 18.56
C GLU A 127 -0.69 12.98 17.18
N ASP A 128 0.58 12.62 16.97
CA ASP A 128 1.01 11.93 15.76
C ASP A 128 0.50 10.49 15.77
N VAL A 129 -0.06 10.05 14.64
CA VAL A 129 -0.59 8.69 14.48
C VAL A 129 0.35 7.89 13.59
N PRO A 130 1.05 6.88 14.12
CA PRO A 130 1.82 5.96 13.30
C PRO A 130 0.87 5.02 12.54
N ILE A 131 1.19 4.76 11.27
CA ILE A 131 0.51 3.79 10.42
C ILE A 131 1.56 2.80 9.95
N VAL A 132 1.33 1.52 10.22
CA VAL A 132 2.18 0.42 9.71
C VAL A 132 1.27 -0.47 8.87
N THR A 133 1.51 -0.54 7.57
CA THR A 133 0.63 -1.28 6.66
C THR A 133 1.38 -1.83 5.46
N ASN A 134 0.92 -2.95 4.94
CA ASN A 134 1.28 -3.46 3.62
C ASN A 134 0.08 -3.43 2.65
N PHE A 135 -0.96 -2.66 2.99
CA PHE A 135 -2.22 -2.55 2.25
C PHE A 135 -2.93 -3.89 2.01
N GLY A 136 -2.80 -4.84 2.95
CA GLY A 136 -3.43 -6.15 2.85
C GLY A 136 -2.77 -7.04 1.78
N THR A 137 -1.44 -6.95 1.65
CA THR A 137 -0.64 -7.78 0.73
C THR A 137 0.34 -8.66 1.51
N THR A 138 1.23 -9.37 0.82
CA THR A 138 2.35 -10.13 1.40
C THR A 138 3.66 -9.33 1.43
N LEU A 139 3.69 -8.11 0.88
CA LEU A 139 4.88 -7.26 0.86
C LEU A 139 5.28 -6.81 2.27
N ALA A 140 6.54 -6.40 2.40
CA ALA A 140 7.03 -5.77 3.62
C ALA A 140 6.17 -4.54 3.97
N PRO A 141 5.79 -4.35 5.25
CA PRO A 141 5.04 -3.18 5.66
C PRO A 141 5.79 -1.88 5.42
N VAL A 142 5.04 -0.83 5.08
CA VAL A 142 5.50 0.54 5.02
C VAL A 142 5.06 1.25 6.30
N GLU A 143 6.00 1.99 6.89
CA GLU A 143 5.73 2.86 8.04
C GLU A 143 5.48 4.29 7.57
N MET A 144 4.40 4.87 8.08
CA MET A 144 3.98 6.24 7.82
C MET A 144 3.58 6.91 9.14
N THR A 145 3.53 8.23 9.15
CA THR A 145 3.09 9.02 10.30
C THR A 145 2.18 10.13 9.82
N VAL A 146 0.99 10.21 10.41
CA VAL A 146 0.08 11.34 10.24
C VAL A 146 0.30 12.30 11.40
N ARG A 147 0.80 13.49 11.12
CA ARG A 147 1.09 14.51 12.11
C ARG A 147 -0.20 15.06 12.70
N GLY A 148 -0.20 15.24 14.02
CA GLY A 148 -1.28 15.87 14.76
C GLY A 148 -1.48 17.34 14.36
N GLU A 149 -2.69 17.87 14.61
CA GLU A 149 -2.97 19.29 14.47
C GLU A 149 -2.18 20.08 15.53
N GLN A 150 -1.29 20.97 15.07
CA GLN A 150 -0.64 21.93 15.94
C GLN A 150 -1.55 23.15 16.10
N THR A 151 -2.14 23.34 17.27
CA THR A 151 -2.76 24.62 17.62
C THR A 151 -1.67 25.68 17.72
N SER A 152 -1.74 26.71 16.86
CA SER A 152 -0.95 27.94 17.04
C SER A 152 -1.35 28.59 18.37
N GLY A 153 -0.64 28.25 19.43
CA GLY A 153 -0.99 28.62 20.79
C GLY A 153 0.09 28.21 21.79
N ASN A 154 1.35 28.51 21.48
CA ASN A 154 2.43 28.89 22.40
C ASN A 154 3.79 28.68 21.72
N GLN A 155 4.42 29.78 21.33
CA GLN A 155 5.87 29.84 21.17
C GLN A 155 6.51 29.73 22.57
N GLY A 156 6.53 28.53 23.14
CA GLY A 156 6.95 28.36 24.53
C GLY A 156 7.06 26.91 24.97
N ALA A 157 7.95 26.17 24.31
CA ALA A 157 8.76 25.05 24.84
C ALA A 157 9.11 24.14 23.66
N ARG A 158 10.35 24.27 23.21
CA ARG A 158 11.01 23.36 22.28
C ARG A 158 11.13 21.99 22.96
N GLN A 159 10.08 21.18 22.92
CA GLN A 159 10.19 19.76 23.26
C GLN A 159 11.03 19.11 22.16
N LEU A 160 12.26 18.77 22.55
CA LEU A 160 13.21 18.01 21.76
C LEU A 160 12.55 16.69 21.33
N PRO A 161 12.70 16.26 20.07
CA PRO A 161 12.22 14.94 19.68
C PRO A 161 13.11 13.87 20.33
N PHE A 162 12.53 12.69 20.50
CA PHE A 162 13.16 11.40 20.82
C PHE A 162 13.85 11.23 22.20
N SER A 163 13.28 10.35 23.02
CA SER A 163 13.94 9.73 24.17
C SER A 163 15.22 8.99 23.74
N ILE A 164 16.39 9.46 24.16
CA ILE A 164 17.63 8.65 24.13
C ILE A 164 17.66 7.78 25.39
N ARG A 165 17.64 6.46 25.21
CA ARG A 165 17.81 5.47 26.28
C ARG A 165 19.30 5.42 26.66
N LEU A 166 19.66 5.92 27.85
CA LEU A 166 21.01 5.74 28.42
C LEU A 166 21.22 4.25 28.72
N VAL A 167 22.16 3.61 28.00
CA VAL A 167 22.72 2.33 28.41
C VAL A 167 23.80 2.62 29.44
N THR A 168 23.46 2.47 30.72
CA THR A 168 24.42 2.56 31.81
C THR A 168 25.41 1.39 31.72
N SER A 169 26.63 1.64 31.26
CA SER A 169 27.77 0.75 31.53
C SER A 169 28.46 1.26 32.79
N LEU A 170 28.22 0.59 33.92
CA LEU A 170 28.97 0.77 35.16
C LEU A 170 30.41 0.30 34.95
N VAL A 171 31.35 1.24 34.85
CA VAL A 171 32.77 0.97 35.10
C VAL A 171 33.04 1.30 36.57
N PRO A 172 33.42 0.35 37.43
CA PRO A 172 33.70 0.66 38.83
C PRO A 172 35.01 1.45 38.96
N LEU A 173 34.91 2.59 39.64
CA LEU A 173 36.03 3.43 40.09
C LEU A 173 36.80 2.65 41.18
N ILE A 174 38.05 2.26 40.92
CA ILE A 174 38.99 1.94 41.99
C ILE A 174 39.75 3.22 42.32
N LYS A 175 39.42 3.77 43.50
CA LYS A 175 40.21 4.76 44.24
C LYS A 175 41.57 4.17 44.58
N CYS A 176 42.64 4.89 44.25
CA CYS A 176 43.83 4.90 45.08
C CYS A 176 44.02 6.33 45.57
N ALA A 177 43.89 6.48 46.89
CA ALA A 177 44.08 7.70 47.65
C ALA A 177 45.49 7.71 48.24
N GLY A 178 46.02 8.91 48.48
CA GLY A 178 46.97 9.15 49.58
C GLY A 178 48.32 9.69 49.14
N PHE A 179 48.55 10.95 49.53
CA PHE A 179 49.79 11.57 50.01
C PHE A 179 51.11 11.29 49.29
#